data_AF-A0A1Q3WBI6-F1
#
_entry.id   AF-A0A1Q3WBI6-F1
#
_cell.length_a   1.000
_cell.length_b   1.000
_cell.length_c   1.000
_cell.angle_alpha   90.00
_cell.angle_beta   90.00
_cell.angle_gamma   90.00
#
_symmetry.space_group_name_H-M   'P 1'
#
loop_
_entity.id
_entity.type
_entity.pdbx_description
1 polymer ?
#
loop_
_entity_poly.entity_id
_entity_poly.type
_entity_poly.pdbx_seq_one_letter_code
_entity_poly.pdbx_strand_id
1 'polypeptide(L)'
;MPYLKRIWLGICCLVLLAMTILTCRPPADEVSKKARLQVVLMGNQPPKTVYFWEDSLHRQLSFELYYYDQNQAFTAPPAPPQFLVNGQVIAGNTFTFPEPGQYTISARVKNRVSEDQLVLTVSRAADYLRQVLLKAPVLLLNADSISQLPLSYELIPKQGKSLDPADYPAPQLVADDQPQPTAAYFATRQVGPHRLYSSFLGVPSNGILVTARPAISYPLIRLPVIMHVPRAMANQVDPAALLAEVNQIYRRALLSSTPNQADAYIEFYPAPQDPAGQPLAVAGLHPLSVTNPDSATQAQRIVGNLLHQWCPRQYLNVVIGIDWYRRYPAEYSYATIPTLLPKGSPPPSCADLTMADWSKTELPAVYISPLGLPKVGSNLAHELGHFLGLGHTFSPTCTGIGQFADVPLHLEAYADANGLKYNCQRAAFVSDYVMDYYITPRRSFTQDQVGMMRTVLERGSYVPTSLATSRQSSKRDARWIPATGTIID
;
A
#
# COMPACT_ATOMS: atom_id res chain seq x y z
N MET A 1 111.25 15.73 -45.33
CA MET A 1 110.98 15.40 -43.91
C MET A 1 110.14 16.55 -43.32
N PRO A 2 109.20 16.33 -42.38
CA PRO A 2 108.13 15.33 -42.43
C PRO A 2 106.81 15.74 -41.67
N TYR A 3 105.81 14.84 -41.71
CA TYR A 3 104.79 14.50 -40.66
C TYR A 3 103.77 15.56 -40.16
N LEU A 4 102.52 15.30 -39.74
CA LEU A 4 101.73 14.15 -39.23
C LEU A 4 100.24 14.63 -39.22
N LYS A 5 99.22 14.00 -39.84
CA LYS A 5 98.40 12.81 -39.50
C LYS A 5 97.67 12.78 -38.13
N ARG A 6 96.38 12.38 -38.20
CA ARG A 6 95.36 12.06 -37.15
C ARG A 6 94.60 13.30 -36.64
N ILE A 7 93.27 13.38 -36.63
CA ILE A 7 92.23 12.50 -36.07
C ILE A 7 90.91 12.88 -36.75
N TRP A 8 90.21 12.01 -37.47
CA TRP A 8 88.75 12.13 -37.74
C TRP A 8 88.22 10.75 -38.18
N LEU A 9 88.30 9.78 -37.26
CA LEU A 9 87.61 8.49 -37.33
C LEU A 9 86.79 8.38 -36.04
N GLY A 10 85.59 8.96 -36.03
CA GLY A 10 84.79 9.02 -34.80
C GLY A 10 83.39 9.62 -34.90
N ILE A 11 82.89 9.95 -36.10
CA ILE A 11 81.53 10.54 -36.27
C ILE A 11 80.71 9.82 -37.36
N CYS A 12 81.03 8.56 -37.71
CA CYS A 12 80.17 7.77 -38.62
C CYS A 12 79.36 6.65 -37.94
N CYS A 13 79.72 6.20 -36.72
CA CYS A 13 79.00 5.09 -36.07
C CYS A 13 77.85 5.52 -35.14
N LEU A 14 77.73 6.81 -34.79
CA LEU A 14 76.66 7.31 -33.91
C LEU A 14 75.44 7.88 -34.66
N VAL A 15 75.54 8.05 -35.98
CA VAL A 15 74.42 8.51 -36.82
C VAL A 15 73.64 7.34 -37.44
N LEU A 16 74.26 6.16 -37.58
CA LEU A 16 73.57 4.97 -38.11
C LEU A 16 72.79 4.15 -37.07
N LEU A 17 73.00 4.35 -35.76
CA LEU A 17 72.20 3.72 -34.71
C LEU A 17 70.96 4.57 -34.31
N ALA A 18 70.95 5.86 -34.68
CA ALA A 18 69.85 6.77 -34.41
C ALA A 18 68.80 6.82 -35.55
N MET A 19 69.10 6.25 -36.73
CA MET A 19 68.16 6.22 -37.87
C MET A 19 67.36 4.91 -38.02
N THR A 20 67.64 3.87 -37.23
CA THR A 20 66.88 2.61 -37.22
C THR A 20 65.84 2.50 -36.08
N ILE A 21 65.71 3.55 -35.26
CA ILE A 21 64.56 3.74 -34.34
C ILE A 21 63.58 4.78 -34.94
N LEU A 22 63.60 4.97 -36.27
CA LEU A 22 62.52 5.60 -37.01
C LEU A 22 61.37 4.61 -37.14
N THR A 23 60.51 4.69 -36.13
CA THR A 23 59.05 4.62 -36.30
C THR A 23 58.49 3.36 -36.96
N CYS A 24 58.63 2.22 -36.28
CA CYS A 24 57.45 1.36 -36.11
C CYS A 24 56.52 2.01 -35.08
N ARG A 25 56.09 3.26 -35.33
CA ARG A 25 54.85 3.72 -34.71
C ARG A 25 53.79 2.88 -35.42
N PRO A 26 53.06 2.00 -34.71
CA PRO A 26 51.88 1.41 -35.31
C PRO A 26 51.06 2.56 -35.90
N PRO A 27 50.50 2.40 -37.11
CA PRO A 27 49.71 3.47 -37.74
C PRO A 27 48.79 4.05 -36.66
N ALA A 28 48.77 5.37 -36.54
CA ALA A 28 48.07 6.11 -35.46
C ALA A 28 46.53 5.86 -35.42
N ASP A 29 46.08 4.91 -36.23
CA ASP A 29 44.71 4.55 -36.56
C ASP A 29 44.26 3.19 -36.03
N GLU A 30 45.07 2.48 -35.25
CA GLU A 30 44.60 1.27 -34.57
C GLU A 30 44.26 1.49 -33.10
N VAL A 31 43.06 1.04 -32.70
CA VAL A 31 42.70 0.96 -31.28
C VAL A 31 43.46 -0.20 -30.65
N SER A 32 44.13 0.05 -29.52
CA SER A 32 44.89 -1.00 -28.80
C SER A 32 44.04 -2.24 -28.57
N LYS A 33 44.55 -3.44 -28.88
CA LYS A 33 43.87 -4.73 -28.65
C LYS A 33 43.51 -4.98 -27.17
N LYS A 34 44.14 -4.24 -26.24
CA LYS A 34 43.87 -4.32 -24.79
C LYS A 34 42.78 -3.39 -24.30
N ALA A 35 42.34 -2.43 -25.11
CA ALA A 35 41.17 -1.61 -24.78
C ALA A 35 39.91 -2.50 -24.65
N ARG A 36 38.78 -1.97 -24.19
CA ARG A 36 37.48 -2.67 -24.19
C ARG A 36 36.40 -1.67 -24.59
N LEU A 37 35.50 -2.10 -25.46
CA LEU A 37 34.38 -1.34 -26.01
C LEU A 37 33.09 -2.05 -25.59
N GLN A 38 32.28 -1.38 -24.78
CA GLN A 38 31.00 -1.90 -24.33
C GLN A 38 29.84 -1.06 -24.85
N VAL A 39 28.88 -1.66 -25.56
CA VAL A 39 27.67 -0.97 -26.01
C VAL A 39 26.57 -1.09 -24.95
N VAL A 40 25.99 0.04 -24.57
CA VAL A 40 24.89 0.08 -23.59
C VAL A 40 23.73 0.90 -24.13
N LEU A 41 22.54 0.74 -23.55
CA LEU A 41 21.43 1.66 -23.80
C LEU A 41 21.77 3.02 -23.16
N MET A 42 21.29 4.09 -23.78
CA MET A 42 21.49 5.46 -23.29
C MET A 42 21.05 5.60 -21.83
N GLY A 43 21.87 6.29 -21.02
CA GLY A 43 21.66 6.39 -19.57
C GLY A 43 21.94 5.10 -18.79
N ASN A 44 22.67 4.14 -19.39
CA ASN A 44 23.04 2.86 -18.80
C ASN A 44 21.85 2.04 -18.27
N GLN A 45 20.72 2.13 -18.97
CA GLN A 45 19.52 1.39 -18.62
C GLN A 45 19.73 -0.11 -18.93
N PRO A 46 19.31 -1.03 -18.04
CA PRO A 46 19.36 -2.45 -18.36
C PRO A 46 18.39 -2.76 -19.52
N PRO A 47 18.76 -3.66 -20.45
CA PRO A 47 17.87 -4.02 -21.55
C PRO A 47 16.63 -4.76 -21.03
N LYS A 48 15.48 -4.39 -21.56
CA LYS A 48 14.20 -5.06 -21.29
C LYS A 48 14.17 -6.44 -21.94
N THR A 49 13.31 -7.31 -21.41
CA THR A 49 13.07 -8.64 -21.98
C THR A 49 12.51 -8.56 -23.40
N VAL A 50 11.61 -7.62 -23.66
CA VAL A 50 11.02 -7.36 -24.98
C VAL A 50 10.74 -5.87 -25.14
N TYR A 51 10.84 -5.38 -26.38
CA TYR A 51 10.40 -4.05 -26.79
C TYR A 51 9.17 -4.22 -27.68
N PHE A 52 8.11 -3.48 -27.41
CA PHE A 52 6.91 -3.56 -28.24
C PHE A 52 7.00 -2.60 -29.42
N TRP A 53 6.72 -3.11 -30.61
CA TRP A 53 6.85 -2.33 -31.84
C TRP A 53 5.79 -1.21 -31.94
N GLU A 54 4.60 -1.43 -31.37
CA GLU A 54 3.50 -0.46 -31.33
C GLU A 54 3.76 0.71 -30.36
N ASP A 55 4.71 0.55 -29.46
CA ASP A 55 5.04 1.55 -28.47
C ASP A 55 6.00 2.59 -29.04
N SER A 56 5.48 3.79 -29.31
CA SER A 56 6.28 4.86 -29.90
C SER A 56 7.51 5.26 -29.07
N LEU A 57 7.47 5.11 -27.74
CA LEU A 57 8.60 5.44 -26.87
C LEU A 57 9.71 4.39 -26.96
N HIS A 58 9.35 3.13 -27.19
CA HIS A 58 10.29 2.01 -27.22
C HIS A 58 10.62 1.51 -28.63
N ARG A 59 9.91 2.02 -29.66
CA ARG A 59 10.20 1.77 -31.07
C ARG A 59 11.49 2.45 -31.51
N GLN A 60 11.94 3.50 -30.82
CA GLN A 60 13.19 4.19 -31.06
C GLN A 60 14.07 4.14 -29.82
N LEU A 61 15.27 3.56 -29.93
CA LEU A 61 16.23 3.47 -28.83
C LEU A 61 17.52 4.20 -29.18
N SER A 62 18.14 4.78 -28.16
CA SER A 62 19.46 5.40 -28.25
C SER A 62 20.50 4.57 -27.50
N PHE A 63 21.72 4.59 -28.02
CA PHE A 63 22.84 3.78 -27.53
C PHE A 63 24.01 4.67 -27.10
N GLU A 64 24.83 4.14 -26.20
CA GLU A 64 26.08 4.72 -25.76
C GLU A 64 27.21 3.70 -25.91
N LEU A 65 28.43 4.20 -26.07
CA LEU A 65 29.64 3.37 -26.09
C LEU A 65 30.49 3.72 -24.86
N TYR A 66 30.73 2.73 -24.04
CA TYR A 66 31.68 2.81 -22.94
C TYR A 66 33.03 2.29 -23.42
N TYR A 67 34.03 3.17 -23.44
CA TYR A 67 35.39 2.86 -23.88
C TYR A 67 36.33 2.82 -22.68
N TYR A 68 37.01 1.69 -22.52
CA TYR A 68 38.06 1.49 -21.53
C TYR A 68 39.38 1.36 -22.26
N ASP A 69 40.38 2.15 -21.88
CA ASP A 69 41.69 2.08 -22.51
C ASP A 69 42.46 0.79 -22.13
N GLN A 70 43.71 0.69 -22.58
CA GLN A 70 44.57 -0.46 -22.29
C GLN A 70 44.89 -0.68 -20.80
N ASN A 71 44.66 0.33 -19.95
CA ASN A 71 44.80 0.29 -18.50
C ASN A 71 43.45 0.07 -17.80
N GLN A 72 42.39 -0.24 -18.55
CA GLN A 72 41.00 -0.36 -18.08
C GLN A 72 40.41 0.95 -17.52
N ALA A 73 40.99 2.11 -17.85
CA ALA A 73 40.43 3.40 -17.44
C ALA A 73 39.31 3.81 -18.41
N PHE A 74 38.15 4.18 -17.85
CA PHE A 74 37.04 4.72 -18.63
C PHE A 74 37.42 6.09 -19.20
N THR A 75 37.39 6.23 -20.53
CA THR A 75 37.82 7.45 -21.22
C THR A 75 37.10 7.64 -22.56
N ALA A 76 37.28 8.79 -23.19
CA ALA A 76 36.71 9.05 -24.50
C ALA A 76 37.36 8.15 -25.58
N PRO A 77 36.58 7.61 -26.53
CA PRO A 77 37.13 6.82 -27.61
C PRO A 77 38.01 7.69 -28.53
N PRO A 78 39.07 7.12 -29.13
CA PRO A 78 40.02 7.86 -29.98
C PRO A 78 39.43 8.29 -31.33
N ALA A 79 38.19 7.93 -31.63
CA ALA A 79 37.42 8.37 -32.79
C ALA A 79 35.91 8.28 -32.47
N PRO A 80 35.05 9.03 -33.20
CA PRO A 80 33.61 8.89 -33.06
C PRO A 80 33.16 7.45 -33.30
N PRO A 81 32.33 6.86 -32.41
CA PRO A 81 31.85 5.50 -32.60
C PRO A 81 30.85 5.42 -33.76
N GLN A 82 30.89 4.31 -34.47
CA GLN A 82 29.86 3.91 -35.43
C GLN A 82 29.01 2.81 -34.78
N PHE A 83 27.73 3.06 -34.57
CA PHE A 83 26.83 2.02 -34.09
C PHE A 83 26.39 1.13 -35.25
N LEU A 84 26.24 -0.16 -34.97
CA LEU A 84 25.82 -1.15 -35.93
C LEU A 84 24.58 -1.88 -35.43
N VAL A 85 23.64 -2.12 -36.33
CA VAL A 85 22.45 -2.94 -36.10
C VAL A 85 22.48 -4.08 -37.08
N ASN A 86 22.51 -5.32 -36.59
CA ASN A 86 22.67 -6.53 -37.42
C ASN A 86 23.89 -6.44 -38.35
N GLY A 87 24.98 -5.80 -37.88
CA GLY A 87 26.21 -5.59 -38.64
C GLY A 87 26.19 -4.42 -39.63
N GLN A 88 25.08 -3.70 -39.79
CA GLN A 88 24.97 -2.52 -40.66
C GLN A 88 25.12 -1.23 -39.87
N VAL A 89 25.95 -0.30 -40.37
CA VAL A 89 26.17 1.00 -39.73
C VAL A 89 24.90 1.85 -39.81
N ILE A 90 24.51 2.46 -38.69
CA ILE A 90 23.39 3.41 -38.62
C ILE A 90 23.90 4.85 -38.51
N ALA A 91 23.05 5.81 -38.90
CA ALA A 91 23.35 7.22 -38.73
C ALA A 91 23.14 7.64 -37.27
N GLY A 92 24.20 8.13 -36.61
CA GLY A 92 24.15 8.53 -35.21
C GLY A 92 24.10 7.33 -34.25
N ASN A 93 23.50 7.54 -33.08
CA ASN A 93 23.40 6.55 -32.01
C ASN A 93 21.94 6.15 -31.69
N THR A 94 21.00 6.48 -32.56
CA THR A 94 19.58 6.24 -32.34
C THR A 94 19.02 5.39 -33.48
N PHE A 95 18.27 4.34 -33.14
CA PHE A 95 17.69 3.41 -34.10
C PHE A 95 16.19 3.26 -33.90
N THR A 96 15.44 3.37 -34.99
CA THR A 96 14.00 3.09 -35.01
C THR A 96 13.77 1.71 -35.62
N PHE A 97 13.14 0.81 -34.88
CA PHE A 97 12.88 -0.55 -35.37
C PHE A 97 11.85 -0.53 -36.51
N PRO A 98 12.21 -0.99 -37.71
CA PRO A 98 11.30 -1.00 -38.84
C PRO A 98 10.18 -2.03 -38.66
N GLU A 99 10.52 -3.19 -38.09
CA GLU A 99 9.62 -4.33 -37.93
C GLU A 99 9.91 -5.14 -36.65
N PRO A 100 8.99 -6.01 -36.21
CA PRO A 100 9.27 -7.01 -35.18
C PRO A 100 10.42 -7.96 -35.60
N GLY A 101 11.29 -8.32 -34.67
CA GLY A 101 12.42 -9.19 -34.92
C GLY A 101 13.46 -9.16 -33.80
N GLN A 102 14.51 -9.96 -33.96
CA GLN A 102 15.68 -9.90 -33.09
C GLN A 102 16.73 -8.97 -33.72
N TYR A 103 17.29 -8.08 -32.91
CA TYR A 103 18.27 -7.10 -33.34
C TYR A 103 19.53 -7.21 -32.49
N THR A 104 20.68 -7.30 -33.14
CA THR A 104 21.99 -7.33 -32.50
C THR A 104 22.65 -5.96 -32.67
N ILE A 105 22.88 -5.26 -31.56
CA ILE A 105 23.51 -3.95 -31.53
C ILE A 105 24.97 -4.10 -31.10
N SER A 106 25.87 -3.49 -31.86
CA SER A 106 27.29 -3.35 -31.51
C SER A 106 27.78 -1.95 -31.85
N ALA A 107 29.00 -1.63 -31.40
CA ALA A 107 29.66 -0.37 -31.75
C ALA A 107 31.03 -0.64 -32.33
N ARG A 108 31.48 0.19 -33.27
CA ARG A 108 32.82 0.11 -33.87
C ARG A 108 33.55 1.43 -33.71
N VAL A 109 34.80 1.36 -33.26
CA VAL A 109 35.74 2.49 -33.25
C VAL A 109 36.97 2.09 -34.05
N LYS A 110 37.20 2.80 -35.16
CA LYS A 110 38.22 2.45 -36.17
C LYS A 110 38.08 0.98 -36.61
N ASN A 111 39.10 0.15 -36.38
CA ASN A 111 39.14 -1.26 -36.77
C ASN A 111 38.56 -2.24 -35.73
N ARG A 112 38.05 -1.75 -34.58
CA ARG A 112 37.60 -2.60 -33.47
C ARG A 112 36.11 -2.51 -33.23
N VAL A 113 35.45 -3.66 -33.05
CA VAL A 113 34.04 -3.79 -32.66
C VAL A 113 33.95 -4.06 -31.16
N SER A 114 32.85 -3.63 -30.52
CA SER A 114 32.52 -3.93 -29.13
C SER A 114 32.61 -5.42 -28.82
N GLU A 115 33.12 -5.76 -27.65
CA GLU A 115 33.23 -7.17 -27.24
C GLU A 115 31.86 -7.73 -26.86
N ASP A 116 30.95 -6.88 -26.42
CA ASP A 116 29.57 -7.24 -26.18
C ASP A 116 28.67 -6.88 -27.37
N GLN A 117 27.53 -7.56 -27.38
CA GLN A 117 26.44 -7.29 -28.29
C GLN A 117 25.17 -7.20 -27.46
N LEU A 118 24.42 -6.12 -27.62
CA LEU A 118 23.08 -6.04 -27.06
C LEU A 118 22.14 -6.78 -28.01
N VAL A 119 21.55 -7.86 -27.54
CA VAL A 119 20.54 -8.61 -28.29
C VAL A 119 19.17 -8.15 -27.80
N LEU A 120 18.45 -7.44 -28.65
CA LEU A 120 17.13 -6.88 -28.36
C LEU A 120 16.06 -7.67 -29.12
N THR A 121 15.00 -8.05 -28.42
CA THR A 121 13.82 -8.68 -29.04
C THR A 121 12.74 -7.63 -29.18
N VAL A 122 12.32 -7.35 -30.41
CA VAL A 122 11.20 -6.47 -30.73
C VAL A 122 10.04 -7.32 -31.19
N SER A 123 8.88 -7.18 -30.56
CA SER A 123 7.69 -7.99 -30.89
C SER A 123 6.46 -7.12 -30.99
N ARG A 124 5.41 -7.61 -31.65
CA ARG A 124 4.08 -7.04 -31.47
C ARG A 124 3.53 -7.48 -30.13
N ALA A 125 2.80 -6.59 -29.45
CA ALA A 125 2.16 -6.95 -28.19
C ALA A 125 1.26 -8.19 -28.33
N ALA A 126 0.48 -8.29 -29.41
CA ALA A 126 -0.39 -9.43 -29.68
C ALA A 126 0.36 -10.74 -29.99
N ASP A 127 1.60 -10.65 -30.48
CA ASP A 127 2.41 -11.83 -30.79
C ASP A 127 3.07 -12.37 -29.51
N TYR A 128 3.45 -11.49 -28.59
CA TYR A 128 4.14 -11.84 -27.36
C TYR A 128 3.20 -12.14 -26.18
N LEU A 129 2.16 -11.34 -25.99
CA LEU A 129 1.23 -11.46 -24.86
C LEU A 129 0.16 -12.50 -25.13
N ARG A 130 -0.10 -13.33 -24.12
CA ARG A 130 -1.26 -14.23 -24.09
C ARG A 130 -2.49 -13.48 -23.61
N GLN A 131 -2.32 -12.67 -22.58
CA GLN A 131 -3.42 -12.01 -21.89
C GLN A 131 -2.93 -10.77 -21.15
N VAL A 132 -3.80 -9.77 -21.07
CA VAL A 132 -3.69 -8.66 -20.13
C VAL A 132 -4.74 -8.89 -19.05
N LEU A 133 -4.33 -8.88 -17.78
CA LEU A 133 -5.28 -8.96 -16.68
C LEU A 133 -5.49 -7.58 -16.05
N LEU A 134 -6.72 -7.08 -16.08
CA LEU A 134 -7.18 -5.96 -15.29
C LEU A 134 -7.68 -6.48 -13.94
N LYS A 135 -7.14 -5.93 -12.85
CA LYS A 135 -7.48 -6.32 -11.48
C LYS A 135 -7.81 -5.10 -10.64
N ALA A 136 -8.75 -5.28 -9.72
CA ALA A 136 -9.07 -4.32 -8.66
C ALA A 136 -9.04 -5.05 -7.31
N PRO A 137 -8.65 -4.38 -6.20
CA PRO A 137 -8.57 -5.04 -4.89
C PRO A 137 -9.95 -5.37 -4.31
N VAL A 138 -10.98 -4.62 -4.72
CA VAL A 138 -12.41 -4.82 -4.43
C VAL A 138 -13.23 -4.46 -5.67
N LEU A 139 -14.47 -4.92 -5.72
CA LEU A 139 -15.41 -4.62 -6.83
C LEU A 139 -16.52 -3.64 -6.41
N LEU A 140 -16.32 -2.94 -5.30
CA LEU A 140 -17.23 -1.93 -4.76
C LEU A 140 -16.50 -0.59 -4.68
N LEU A 141 -17.24 0.48 -4.99
CA LEU A 141 -16.76 1.87 -4.97
C LEU A 141 -17.87 2.79 -4.44
N ASN A 142 -17.54 3.82 -3.67
CA ASN A 142 -18.50 4.87 -3.37
C ASN A 142 -18.64 5.80 -4.59
N ALA A 143 -19.88 6.05 -5.01
CA ALA A 143 -20.22 6.92 -6.13
C ALA A 143 -20.13 8.40 -5.71
N ASP A 144 -18.92 8.93 -5.53
CA ASP A 144 -18.67 10.32 -5.14
C ASP A 144 -17.52 10.95 -5.96
N SER A 145 -17.07 12.15 -5.57
CA SER A 145 -16.01 12.87 -6.31
C SER A 145 -14.59 12.60 -5.79
N ILE A 146 -14.43 11.82 -4.72
CA ILE A 146 -13.17 11.65 -4.01
C ILE A 146 -12.71 10.21 -3.95
N SER A 147 -13.64 9.25 -4.01
CA SER A 147 -13.35 7.83 -4.03
C SER A 147 -12.73 7.41 -5.35
N GLN A 148 -11.61 6.70 -5.24
CA GLN A 148 -10.85 6.16 -6.37
C GLN A 148 -10.63 4.67 -6.12
N LEU A 149 -11.09 3.83 -7.05
CA LEU A 149 -10.80 2.40 -7.05
C LEU A 149 -9.44 2.18 -7.73
N PRO A 150 -8.37 1.83 -7.00
CA PRO A 150 -7.09 1.57 -7.63
C PRO A 150 -7.19 0.34 -8.53
N LEU A 151 -6.57 0.43 -9.70
CA LEU A 151 -6.51 -0.63 -10.70
C LEU A 151 -5.05 -1.06 -10.89
N SER A 152 -4.86 -2.35 -11.12
CA SER A 152 -3.56 -2.93 -11.41
C SER A 152 -3.65 -3.84 -12.63
N TYR A 153 -2.52 -4.00 -13.32
CA TYR A 153 -2.44 -4.78 -14.55
C TYR A 153 -1.40 -5.88 -14.40
N GLU A 154 -1.66 -7.04 -15.01
CA GLU A 154 -0.65 -8.10 -15.16
C GLU A 154 -0.54 -8.45 -16.64
N LEU A 155 0.69 -8.35 -17.17
CA LEU A 155 1.00 -8.66 -18.57
C LEU A 155 1.50 -10.10 -18.65
N ILE A 156 0.62 -11.01 -19.07
CA ILE A 156 0.93 -12.44 -19.13
C ILE A 156 1.46 -12.78 -20.53
N PRO A 157 2.74 -13.13 -20.67
CA PRO A 157 3.28 -13.53 -21.96
C PRO A 157 2.80 -14.93 -22.37
N LYS A 158 2.90 -15.25 -23.67
CA LYS A 158 2.67 -16.61 -24.18
C LYS A 158 3.72 -17.59 -23.66
N GLN A 159 4.95 -17.12 -23.43
CA GLN A 159 6.08 -17.88 -22.89
C GLN A 159 6.94 -16.98 -21.99
N GLY A 160 7.56 -17.55 -20.96
CA GLY A 160 8.48 -16.82 -20.08
C GLY A 160 7.84 -16.23 -18.82
N LYS A 161 8.53 -15.25 -18.23
CA LYS A 161 8.13 -14.60 -16.97
C LYS A 161 7.19 -13.42 -17.25
N SER A 162 6.27 -13.16 -16.31
CA SER A 162 5.42 -11.95 -16.34
C SER A 162 6.27 -10.70 -16.52
N LEU A 163 5.77 -9.77 -17.33
CA LEU A 163 6.39 -8.46 -17.49
C LEU A 163 5.94 -7.53 -16.35
N ASP A 164 6.82 -6.62 -15.94
CA ASP A 164 6.45 -5.51 -15.06
C ASP A 164 5.73 -4.44 -15.91
N PRO A 165 4.45 -4.12 -15.65
CA PRO A 165 3.74 -3.09 -16.39
C PRO A 165 4.38 -1.70 -16.26
N ALA A 166 5.14 -1.42 -15.20
CA ALA A 166 5.80 -0.13 -15.00
C ALA A 166 6.89 0.16 -16.06
N ASP A 167 7.40 -0.89 -16.73
CA ASP A 167 8.34 -0.75 -17.84
C ASP A 167 7.67 -0.31 -19.15
N TYR A 168 6.34 -0.21 -19.20
CA TYR A 168 5.62 0.04 -20.46
C TYR A 168 4.58 1.16 -20.30
N PRO A 169 4.05 1.72 -21.41
CA PRO A 169 2.96 2.68 -21.36
C PRO A 169 1.75 2.11 -20.63
N ALA A 170 1.08 2.98 -19.88
CA ALA A 170 -0.16 2.60 -19.22
C ALA A 170 -1.20 2.09 -20.25
N PRO A 171 -1.92 0.98 -19.97
CA PRO A 171 -3.03 0.54 -20.80
C PRO A 171 -4.10 1.62 -20.95
N GLN A 172 -4.83 1.64 -22.06
CA GLN A 172 -6.02 2.48 -22.18
C GLN A 172 -7.18 1.84 -21.42
N LEU A 173 -7.60 2.45 -20.31
CA LEU A 173 -8.78 2.03 -19.56
C LEU A 173 -10.07 2.53 -20.24
N VAL A 174 -11.09 1.68 -20.26
CA VAL A 174 -12.43 1.98 -20.75
C VAL A 174 -13.44 1.57 -19.68
N ALA A 175 -14.40 2.46 -19.40
CA ALA A 175 -15.53 2.20 -18.52
C ALA A 175 -16.83 2.48 -19.28
N ASP A 176 -17.72 1.49 -19.36
CA ASP A 176 -18.99 1.58 -20.10
C ASP A 176 -18.82 2.16 -21.51
N ASP A 177 -17.87 1.59 -22.25
CA ASP A 177 -17.49 1.99 -23.61
C ASP A 177 -16.96 3.43 -23.74
N GLN A 178 -16.66 4.10 -22.62
CA GLN A 178 -16.05 5.43 -22.58
C GLN A 178 -14.59 5.37 -22.11
N PRO A 179 -13.62 5.85 -22.91
CA PRO A 179 -12.23 5.95 -22.49
C PRO A 179 -12.07 6.78 -21.23
N GLN A 180 -11.22 6.31 -20.32
CA GLN A 180 -10.91 6.99 -19.07
C GLN A 180 -9.61 7.81 -19.20
N PRO A 181 -9.50 8.94 -18.49
CA PRO A 181 -8.33 9.82 -18.58
C PRO A 181 -7.06 9.20 -17.96
N THR A 182 -7.21 8.16 -17.14
CA THR A 182 -6.13 7.47 -16.47
C THR A 182 -6.43 5.98 -16.37
N ALA A 183 -5.37 5.17 -16.35
CA ALA A 183 -5.45 3.73 -16.16
C ALA A 183 -5.25 3.31 -14.70
N ALA A 184 -4.75 4.21 -13.84
CA ALA A 184 -4.32 3.87 -12.49
C ALA A 184 -5.50 3.65 -11.51
N TYR A 185 -6.66 4.25 -11.80
CA TYR A 185 -7.84 4.14 -10.96
C TYR A 185 -9.12 4.37 -11.75
N PHE A 186 -10.25 3.93 -11.18
CA PHE A 186 -11.59 4.25 -11.64
C PHE A 186 -12.34 5.08 -10.60
N ALA A 187 -13.07 6.11 -11.05
CA ALA A 187 -13.90 6.96 -10.21
C ALA A 187 -15.19 7.32 -10.96
N THR A 188 -16.31 7.44 -10.26
CA THR A 188 -17.61 7.75 -10.86
C THR A 188 -18.54 8.36 -9.82
N ARG A 189 -19.43 9.25 -10.25
CA ARG A 189 -20.56 9.75 -9.45
C ARG A 189 -21.87 9.04 -9.77
N GLN A 190 -21.88 8.19 -10.80
CA GLN A 190 -23.04 7.44 -11.21
C GLN A 190 -23.14 6.19 -10.33
N VAL A 191 -24.32 5.97 -9.76
CA VAL A 191 -24.61 4.76 -8.99
C VAL A 191 -25.02 3.66 -9.95
N GLY A 192 -24.48 2.46 -9.75
CA GLY A 192 -24.82 1.29 -10.53
C GLY A 192 -23.61 0.43 -10.89
N PRO A 193 -23.85 -0.63 -11.67
CA PRO A 193 -22.77 -1.43 -12.24
C PRO A 193 -22.04 -0.65 -13.35
N HIS A 194 -20.72 -0.78 -13.38
CA HIS A 194 -19.82 -0.24 -14.39
C HIS A 194 -18.94 -1.37 -14.93
N ARG A 195 -18.94 -1.55 -16.24
CA ARG A 195 -18.08 -2.55 -16.90
C ARG A 195 -16.75 -1.90 -17.23
N LEU A 196 -15.68 -2.40 -16.63
CA LEU A 196 -14.32 -1.93 -16.88
C LEU A 196 -13.55 -2.96 -17.70
N TYR A 197 -12.79 -2.49 -18.67
CA TYR A 197 -11.77 -3.27 -19.37
C TYR A 197 -10.69 -2.32 -19.87
N SER A 198 -9.57 -2.86 -20.34
CA SER A 198 -8.46 -2.08 -20.86
C SER A 198 -7.92 -2.67 -22.16
N SER A 199 -7.15 -1.87 -22.89
CA SER A 199 -6.33 -2.34 -24.01
C SER A 199 -4.88 -1.92 -23.81
N PHE A 200 -3.96 -2.88 -23.85
CA PHE A 200 -2.52 -2.62 -23.85
C PHE A 200 -1.97 -2.90 -25.24
N LEU A 201 -1.58 -1.83 -25.96
CA LEU A 201 -1.02 -1.91 -27.33
C LEU A 201 -1.86 -2.80 -28.28
N GLY A 202 -3.19 -2.65 -28.20
CA GLY A 202 -4.14 -3.41 -29.03
C GLY A 202 -4.55 -4.77 -28.45
N VAL A 203 -3.92 -5.25 -27.37
CA VAL A 203 -4.32 -6.49 -26.67
C VAL A 203 -5.36 -6.17 -25.61
N PRO A 204 -6.62 -6.68 -25.72
CA PRO A 204 -7.64 -6.42 -24.72
C PRO A 204 -7.36 -7.18 -23.42
N SER A 205 -7.76 -6.60 -22.29
CA SER A 205 -7.81 -7.29 -21.00
C SER A 205 -9.09 -8.09 -20.80
N ASN A 206 -9.17 -8.86 -19.72
CA ASN A 206 -10.47 -9.26 -19.18
C ASN A 206 -11.32 -8.03 -18.82
N GLY A 207 -12.64 -8.23 -18.77
CA GLY A 207 -13.56 -7.28 -18.16
C GLY A 207 -13.73 -7.54 -16.67
N ILE A 208 -13.97 -6.50 -15.88
CA ILE A 208 -14.43 -6.60 -14.49
C ILE A 208 -15.71 -5.77 -14.32
N LEU A 209 -16.59 -6.22 -13.42
CA LEU A 209 -17.81 -5.50 -13.07
C LEU A 209 -17.62 -4.83 -11.70
N VAL A 210 -17.62 -3.51 -11.70
CA VAL A 210 -17.52 -2.70 -10.47
C VAL A 210 -18.89 -2.13 -10.15
N THR A 211 -19.34 -2.24 -8.90
CA THR A 211 -20.60 -1.63 -8.47
C THR A 211 -20.32 -0.36 -7.67
N ALA A 212 -20.68 0.79 -8.25
CA ALA A 212 -20.66 2.07 -7.57
C ALA A 212 -21.94 2.25 -6.74
N ARG A 213 -21.78 2.48 -5.44
CA ARG A 213 -22.89 2.57 -4.47
C ARG A 213 -23.04 4.01 -3.96
N PRO A 214 -24.27 4.46 -3.63
CA PRO A 214 -24.42 5.77 -3.00
C PRO A 214 -23.77 5.75 -1.61
N ALA A 215 -23.18 6.89 -1.22
CA ALA A 215 -22.73 7.08 0.15
C ALA A 215 -23.93 7.02 1.11
N ILE A 216 -23.78 6.29 2.21
CA ILE A 216 -24.79 6.23 3.27
C ILE A 216 -24.48 7.28 4.33
N SER A 217 -25.49 8.05 4.73
CA SER A 217 -25.42 8.99 5.84
C SER A 217 -26.26 8.47 7.00
N TYR A 218 -25.79 8.72 8.23
CA TYR A 218 -26.45 8.30 9.44
C TYR A 218 -26.65 9.49 10.40
N PRO A 219 -27.62 9.40 11.33
CA PRO A 219 -27.69 10.35 12.44
C PRO A 219 -26.43 10.30 13.30
N LEU A 220 -25.95 11.47 13.73
CA LEU A 220 -24.82 11.56 14.66
C LEU A 220 -25.18 10.87 15.99
N ILE A 221 -24.32 9.93 16.39
CA ILE A 221 -24.35 9.27 17.69
C ILE A 221 -23.15 9.76 18.50
N ARG A 222 -23.38 10.18 19.74
CA ARG A 222 -22.33 10.60 20.67
C ARG A 222 -22.27 9.61 21.83
N LEU A 223 -21.09 9.06 22.12
CA LEU A 223 -20.87 8.07 23.15
C LEU A 223 -19.99 8.65 24.27
N PRO A 224 -20.45 8.64 25.54
CA PRO A 224 -19.63 9.02 26.68
C PRO A 224 -18.58 7.93 26.94
N VAL A 225 -17.32 8.35 27.06
CA VAL A 225 -16.19 7.47 27.36
C VAL A 225 -15.65 7.80 28.75
N ILE A 226 -15.39 6.75 29.53
CA ILE A 226 -14.66 6.83 30.79
C ILE A 226 -13.40 5.97 30.71
N MET A 227 -12.26 6.56 31.05
CA MET A 227 -10.96 5.91 31.07
C MET A 227 -10.56 5.60 32.52
N HIS A 228 -10.46 4.32 32.85
CA HIS A 228 -10.02 3.80 34.13
C HIS A 228 -8.52 3.54 34.09
N VAL A 229 -7.75 4.25 34.92
CA VAL A 229 -6.28 4.22 34.87
C VAL A 229 -5.68 4.13 36.27
N PRO A 230 -4.59 3.38 36.50
CA PRO A 230 -3.85 3.48 37.75
C PRO A 230 -3.47 4.93 38.06
N ARG A 231 -3.61 5.37 39.32
CA ARG A 231 -3.38 6.77 39.72
C ARG A 231 -2.01 7.30 39.30
N ALA A 232 -0.98 6.46 39.31
CA ALA A 232 0.37 6.81 38.90
C ALA A 232 0.50 7.19 37.40
N MET A 233 -0.51 6.84 36.58
CA MET A 233 -0.56 7.12 35.15
C MET A 233 -1.56 8.23 34.79
N ALA A 234 -2.35 8.71 35.75
CA ALA A 234 -3.46 9.62 35.47
C ALA A 234 -3.01 10.93 34.79
N ASN A 235 -1.80 11.41 35.11
CA ASN A 235 -1.22 12.61 34.50
C ASN A 235 -0.64 12.38 33.09
N GLN A 236 -0.59 11.14 32.60
CA GLN A 236 -0.09 10.77 31.28
C GLN A 236 -1.22 10.59 30.25
N VAL A 237 -2.47 10.66 30.71
CA VAL A 237 -3.66 10.40 29.88
C VAL A 237 -4.48 11.69 29.80
N ASP A 238 -4.63 12.20 28.59
CA ASP A 238 -5.56 13.28 28.26
C ASP A 238 -6.73 12.69 27.45
N PRO A 239 -7.87 12.38 28.10
CA PRO A 239 -9.02 11.81 27.39
C PRO A 239 -9.54 12.71 26.26
N ALA A 240 -9.47 14.04 26.40
CA ALA A 240 -9.99 14.94 25.38
C ALA A 240 -9.12 14.91 24.12
N ALA A 241 -7.80 14.96 24.27
CA ALA A 241 -6.87 14.85 23.14
C ALA A 241 -6.97 13.49 22.43
N LEU A 242 -6.99 12.40 23.20
CA LEU A 242 -7.10 11.04 22.63
C LEU A 242 -8.40 10.86 21.84
N LEU A 243 -9.54 11.28 22.40
CA LEU A 243 -10.82 11.15 21.73
C LEU A 243 -10.96 12.11 20.54
N ALA A 244 -10.28 13.25 20.54
CA ALA A 244 -10.21 14.12 19.38
C ALA A 244 -9.54 13.42 18.18
N GLU A 245 -8.44 12.70 18.40
CA GLU A 245 -7.79 11.88 17.36
C GLU A 245 -8.70 10.76 16.86
N VAL A 246 -9.35 10.02 17.77
CA VAL A 246 -10.31 8.97 17.42
C VAL A 246 -11.47 9.55 16.58
N ASN A 247 -11.99 10.70 16.97
CA ASN A 247 -13.09 11.35 16.24
C ASN A 247 -12.69 11.77 14.82
N GLN A 248 -11.43 12.13 14.56
CA GLN A 248 -10.99 12.40 13.18
C GLN A 248 -11.14 11.17 12.27
N ILE A 249 -10.92 9.96 12.80
CA ILE A 249 -11.07 8.70 12.08
C ILE A 249 -12.55 8.36 11.90
N TYR A 250 -13.32 8.33 12.99
CA TYR A 250 -14.74 7.96 12.96
C TYR A 250 -15.63 8.95 12.22
N ARG A 251 -15.16 10.18 12.00
CA ARG A 251 -15.86 11.23 11.24
C ARG A 251 -15.37 11.46 9.82
N ARG A 252 -14.55 10.55 9.26
CA ARG A 252 -13.96 10.69 7.91
C ARG A 252 -13.25 12.04 7.72
N ALA A 253 -12.62 12.57 8.76
CA ALA A 253 -11.90 13.85 8.69
C ALA A 253 -10.50 13.70 8.08
N LEU A 254 -10.00 12.47 7.96
CA LEU A 254 -8.70 12.14 7.37
C LEU A 254 -8.87 11.61 5.95
N LEU A 255 -8.05 12.11 5.03
CA LEU A 255 -7.97 11.57 3.67
C LEU A 255 -7.46 10.12 3.70
N SER A 256 -8.07 9.30 2.85
CA SER A 256 -7.80 7.87 2.72
C SER A 256 -7.72 7.48 1.24
N SER A 257 -6.93 6.44 0.99
CA SER A 257 -6.80 5.77 -0.31
C SER A 257 -7.87 4.69 -0.54
N THR A 258 -8.69 4.41 0.49
CA THR A 258 -9.72 3.38 0.43
C THR A 258 -10.91 3.85 -0.42
N PRO A 259 -11.29 3.13 -1.50
CA PRO A 259 -12.39 3.53 -2.39
C PRO A 259 -13.76 3.60 -1.71
N ASN A 260 -13.91 2.87 -0.60
CA ASN A 260 -15.17 2.73 0.13
C ASN A 260 -15.17 3.46 1.49
N GLN A 261 -14.26 4.41 1.72
CA GLN A 261 -14.19 5.14 2.99
C GLN A 261 -15.53 5.83 3.31
N ALA A 262 -16.02 5.64 4.54
CA ALA A 262 -17.29 6.20 5.00
C ALA A 262 -17.12 6.97 6.32
N ASP A 263 -17.99 7.98 6.52
CA ASP A 263 -18.17 8.64 7.82
C ASP A 263 -19.04 7.72 8.69
N ALA A 264 -18.53 7.32 9.86
CA ALA A 264 -19.30 6.48 10.77
C ALA A 264 -20.43 7.25 11.44
N TYR A 265 -20.37 8.59 11.44
CA TYR A 265 -21.24 9.51 12.16
C TYR A 265 -21.30 9.18 13.66
N ILE A 266 -20.18 8.74 14.22
CA ILE A 266 -20.00 8.42 15.64
C ILE A 266 -18.97 9.40 16.21
N GLU A 267 -19.29 9.99 17.35
CA GLU A 267 -18.36 10.78 18.15
C GLU A 267 -18.23 10.19 19.54
N PHE A 268 -17.03 10.23 20.07
CA PHE A 268 -16.71 9.89 21.43
C PHE A 268 -16.40 11.17 22.20
N TYR A 269 -16.89 11.28 23.43
CA TYR A 269 -16.60 12.43 24.27
C TYR A 269 -16.25 11.99 25.70
N PRO A 270 -15.36 12.73 26.39
CA PRO A 270 -15.02 12.43 27.77
C PRO A 270 -16.25 12.62 28.67
N ALA A 271 -16.63 11.58 29.41
CA ALA A 271 -17.77 11.63 30.32
C ALA A 271 -17.58 12.75 31.36
N PRO A 272 -18.51 13.72 31.49
CA PRO A 272 -18.31 14.85 32.41
C PRO A 272 -18.63 14.50 33.87
N GLN A 273 -19.39 13.42 34.09
CA GLN A 273 -19.95 13.05 35.39
C GLN A 273 -19.75 11.57 35.68
N ASP A 274 -19.61 11.27 36.96
CA ASP A 274 -19.61 9.91 37.48
C ASP A 274 -21.03 9.28 37.50
N PRO A 275 -21.17 7.98 37.83
CA PRO A 275 -22.47 7.31 37.85
C PRO A 275 -23.47 7.89 38.87
N ALA A 276 -23.01 8.66 39.87
CA ALA A 276 -23.84 9.37 40.83
C ALA A 276 -24.24 10.78 40.35
N GLY A 277 -23.84 11.17 39.13
CA GLY A 277 -24.11 12.48 38.54
C GLY A 277 -23.18 13.59 39.02
N GLN A 278 -22.14 13.28 39.79
CA GLN A 278 -21.19 14.27 40.27
C GLN A 278 -20.15 14.58 39.18
N PRO A 279 -19.73 15.86 39.02
CA PRO A 279 -18.67 16.20 38.06
C PRO A 279 -17.35 15.49 38.37
N LEU A 280 -16.69 14.97 37.34
CA LEU A 280 -15.35 14.43 37.46
C LEU A 280 -14.31 15.56 37.54
N ALA A 281 -13.22 15.33 38.29
CA ALA A 281 -12.10 16.28 38.38
C ALA A 281 -11.44 16.53 37.01
N VAL A 282 -11.33 15.48 36.20
CA VAL A 282 -10.97 15.54 34.78
C VAL A 282 -12.03 14.74 34.04
N ALA A 283 -12.73 15.38 33.10
CA ALA A 283 -13.76 14.70 32.32
C ALA A 283 -13.19 13.46 31.61
N GLY A 284 -13.92 12.35 31.68
CA GLY A 284 -13.54 11.09 31.06
C GLY A 284 -12.41 10.34 31.75
N LEU A 285 -11.96 10.77 32.94
CA LEU A 285 -10.88 10.09 33.67
C LEU A 285 -11.34 9.62 35.06
N HIS A 286 -11.11 8.34 35.35
CA HIS A 286 -11.31 7.73 36.66
C HIS A 286 -10.01 7.12 37.17
N PRO A 287 -9.24 7.84 38.02
CA PRO A 287 -8.00 7.34 38.61
C PRO A 287 -8.26 6.26 39.66
N LEU A 288 -7.68 5.08 39.46
CA LEU A 288 -7.78 3.94 40.34
C LEU A 288 -6.67 3.96 41.40
N SER A 289 -7.01 3.62 42.64
CA SER A 289 -6.04 3.48 43.74
C SER A 289 -5.21 2.19 43.64
N VAL A 290 -5.42 1.37 42.62
CA VAL A 290 -4.75 0.08 42.40
C VAL A 290 -3.86 0.14 41.16
N THR A 291 -2.80 -0.65 41.16
CA THR A 291 -1.99 -0.96 39.97
C THR A 291 -2.51 -2.24 39.30
N ASN A 292 -1.94 -2.61 38.15
CA ASN A 292 -2.14 -3.95 37.61
C ASN A 292 -1.73 -4.97 38.68
N PRO A 293 -2.62 -5.86 39.15
CA PRO A 293 -2.22 -6.90 40.11
C PRO A 293 -1.26 -7.91 39.46
N ASP A 294 -0.87 -8.99 40.13
CA ASP A 294 -0.07 -10.06 39.53
C ASP A 294 -0.91 -11.23 39.00
N SER A 295 -2.22 -11.24 39.26
CA SER A 295 -3.14 -12.32 38.88
C SER A 295 -4.19 -11.81 37.90
N ALA A 296 -4.43 -12.56 36.80
CA ALA A 296 -5.53 -12.31 35.88
C ALA A 296 -6.89 -12.31 36.60
N THR A 297 -7.12 -13.26 37.51
CA THR A 297 -8.35 -13.35 38.31
C THR A 297 -8.53 -12.12 39.20
N GLN A 298 -7.45 -11.59 39.78
CA GLN A 298 -7.54 -10.35 40.56
C GLN A 298 -7.84 -9.14 39.67
N ALA A 299 -7.21 -9.05 38.48
CA ALA A 299 -7.50 -8.00 37.52
C ALA A 299 -8.96 -8.07 37.03
N GLN A 300 -9.48 -9.26 36.73
CA GLN A 300 -10.88 -9.48 36.36
C GLN A 300 -11.85 -9.05 37.46
N ARG A 301 -11.55 -9.35 38.73
CA ARG A 301 -12.37 -8.86 39.85
C ARG A 301 -12.36 -7.34 39.96
N ILE A 302 -11.20 -6.71 39.77
CA ILE A 302 -11.09 -5.24 39.77
C ILE A 302 -11.95 -4.67 38.64
N VAL A 303 -11.76 -5.13 37.40
CA VAL A 303 -12.51 -4.63 36.24
C VAL A 303 -14.00 -4.94 36.36
N GLY A 304 -14.39 -6.14 36.78
CA GLY A 304 -15.79 -6.49 37.03
C GLY A 304 -16.47 -5.56 38.04
N ASN A 305 -15.80 -5.27 39.16
CA ASN A 305 -16.30 -4.30 40.14
C ASN A 305 -16.42 -2.89 39.56
N LEU A 306 -15.49 -2.49 38.67
CA LEU A 306 -15.60 -1.22 37.96
C LEU A 306 -16.84 -1.19 37.07
N LEU A 307 -17.14 -2.26 36.35
CA LEU A 307 -18.31 -2.33 35.46
C LEU A 307 -19.65 -2.41 36.22
N HIS A 308 -19.64 -2.89 37.47
CA HIS A 308 -20.78 -2.78 38.37
C HIS A 308 -21.02 -1.35 38.85
N GLN A 309 -19.97 -0.52 38.93
CA GLN A 309 -20.09 0.90 39.30
C GLN A 309 -20.39 1.78 38.09
N TRP A 310 -19.66 1.55 36.99
CA TRP A 310 -19.71 2.27 35.73
C TRP A 310 -20.48 1.45 34.71
N CYS A 311 -21.81 1.57 34.77
CA CYS A 311 -22.70 0.80 33.93
C CYS A 311 -22.35 0.94 32.43
N PRO A 312 -22.10 -0.17 31.70
CA PRO A 312 -21.80 -0.16 30.26
C PRO A 312 -22.89 0.48 29.39
N ARG A 313 -24.14 0.54 29.88
CA ARG A 313 -25.27 1.20 29.20
C ARG A 313 -25.27 2.72 29.37
N GLN A 314 -24.43 3.24 30.24
CA GLN A 314 -24.24 4.68 30.45
C GLN A 314 -22.87 5.15 29.96
N TYR A 315 -21.84 4.30 30.02
CA TYR A 315 -20.47 4.67 29.66
C TYR A 315 -19.82 3.59 28.81
N LEU A 316 -19.03 4.01 27.82
CA LEU A 316 -18.05 3.16 27.18
C LEU A 316 -16.83 3.11 28.08
N ASN A 317 -16.61 1.95 28.71
CA ASN A 317 -15.53 1.74 29.67
C ASN A 317 -14.23 1.37 28.95
N VAL A 318 -13.21 2.21 29.09
CA VAL A 318 -11.85 1.97 28.61
C VAL A 318 -10.95 1.79 29.83
N VAL A 319 -10.24 0.67 29.91
CA VAL A 319 -9.33 0.35 31.02
C VAL A 319 -7.90 0.36 30.47
N ILE A 320 -7.04 1.18 31.07
CA ILE A 320 -5.65 1.32 30.63
C ILE A 320 -4.74 0.76 31.71
N GLY A 321 -3.89 -0.20 31.34
CA GLY A 321 -2.86 -0.72 32.24
C GLY A 321 -3.30 -1.74 33.28
N ILE A 322 -4.57 -2.14 33.33
CA ILE A 322 -5.02 -3.31 34.11
C ILE A 322 -5.41 -4.41 33.14
N ASP A 323 -4.52 -5.38 32.92
CA ASP A 323 -4.75 -6.49 31.99
C ASP A 323 -5.50 -7.64 32.70
N TRP A 324 -6.79 -7.75 32.41
CA TRP A 324 -7.68 -8.76 32.99
C TRP A 324 -7.72 -10.07 32.20
N TYR A 325 -7.16 -10.11 30.99
CA TYR A 325 -7.18 -11.31 30.16
C TYR A 325 -5.85 -12.06 30.22
N ARG A 326 -4.72 -11.35 30.15
CA ARG A 326 -3.34 -11.90 30.21
C ARG A 326 -3.03 -13.07 29.28
N ARG A 327 -3.87 -13.27 28.27
CA ARG A 327 -3.66 -14.27 27.23
C ARG A 327 -2.70 -13.78 26.16
N TYR A 328 -2.59 -12.46 26.02
CA TYR A 328 -1.77 -11.79 25.01
C TYR A 328 -0.51 -11.20 25.65
N PRO A 329 0.55 -10.95 24.86
CA PRO A 329 1.70 -10.21 25.34
C PRO A 329 1.31 -8.82 25.87
N ALA A 330 2.11 -8.27 26.79
CA ALA A 330 1.74 -7.08 27.57
C ALA A 330 1.52 -5.82 26.73
N GLU A 331 2.08 -5.77 25.52
CA GLU A 331 1.95 -4.69 24.55
C GLU A 331 0.63 -4.69 23.75
N TYR A 332 -0.17 -5.76 23.84
CA TYR A 332 -1.40 -5.90 23.05
C TYR A 332 -2.56 -5.18 23.72
N SER A 333 -3.47 -4.67 22.91
CA SER A 333 -4.76 -4.14 23.34
C SER A 333 -5.86 -5.10 22.88
N TYR A 334 -7.04 -5.02 23.47
CA TYR A 334 -8.17 -5.88 23.07
C TYR A 334 -9.50 -5.23 23.49
N ALA A 335 -10.58 -5.61 22.83
CA ALA A 335 -11.93 -5.25 23.24
C ALA A 335 -12.87 -6.44 23.19
N THR A 336 -13.88 -6.39 24.05
CA THR A 336 -14.97 -7.36 24.03
C THR A 336 -16.07 -6.91 23.08
N ILE A 337 -16.52 -7.80 22.20
CA ILE A 337 -17.56 -7.51 21.21
C ILE A 337 -18.95 -7.74 21.84
N PRO A 338 -19.86 -6.76 21.79
CA PRO A 338 -21.23 -6.93 22.26
C PRO A 338 -21.97 -8.02 21.50
N THR A 339 -22.63 -8.91 22.24
CA THR A 339 -23.58 -9.85 21.65
C THR A 339 -24.73 -9.08 21.03
N LEU A 340 -25.03 -9.37 19.75
CA LEU A 340 -26.18 -8.81 19.07
C LEU A 340 -27.47 -9.45 19.57
N LEU A 341 -28.36 -8.63 20.11
CA LEU A 341 -29.68 -9.07 20.53
C LEU A 341 -30.60 -9.28 19.31
N PRO A 342 -31.62 -10.16 19.42
CA PRO A 342 -32.65 -10.27 18.40
C PRO A 342 -33.31 -8.92 18.13
N LYS A 343 -33.75 -8.69 16.89
CA LYS A 343 -34.39 -7.43 16.52
C LYS A 343 -35.66 -7.23 17.36
N GLY A 344 -35.77 -6.05 17.99
CA GLY A 344 -36.89 -5.70 18.86
C GLY A 344 -36.76 -6.17 20.31
N SER A 345 -35.74 -6.96 20.66
CA SER A 345 -35.47 -7.30 22.06
C SER A 345 -34.95 -6.08 22.82
N PRO A 346 -35.49 -5.80 24.02
CA PRO A 346 -34.96 -4.72 24.84
C PRO A 346 -33.55 -5.11 25.31
N PRO A 347 -32.57 -4.20 25.20
CA PRO A 347 -31.27 -4.40 25.82
C PRO A 347 -31.35 -4.43 27.35
N PRO A 348 -30.46 -5.19 28.02
CA PRO A 348 -30.32 -5.19 29.47
C PRO A 348 -30.27 -3.77 30.08
N SER A 349 -30.93 -3.61 31.22
CA SER A 349 -30.83 -2.39 32.03
C SER A 349 -29.49 -2.34 32.78
N CYS A 350 -29.16 -1.19 33.35
CA CYS A 350 -28.00 -1.12 34.25
C CYS A 350 -28.17 -2.06 35.45
N ALA A 351 -29.37 -2.19 36.01
CA ALA A 351 -29.62 -3.11 37.12
C ALA A 351 -29.32 -4.58 36.73
N ASP A 352 -29.68 -4.98 35.51
CA ASP A 352 -29.39 -6.33 35.02
C ASP A 352 -27.88 -6.58 34.89
N LEU A 353 -27.15 -5.58 34.38
CA LEU A 353 -25.71 -5.66 34.15
C LEU A 353 -24.89 -5.54 35.44
N THR A 354 -25.37 -4.79 36.43
CA THR A 354 -24.71 -4.70 37.74
C THR A 354 -24.86 -5.97 38.57
N MET A 355 -25.87 -6.80 38.27
CA MET A 355 -26.04 -8.13 38.86
C MET A 355 -25.36 -9.24 38.06
N ALA A 356 -24.78 -8.92 36.89
CA ALA A 356 -24.14 -9.92 36.04
C ALA A 356 -22.86 -10.47 36.69
N ASP A 357 -22.71 -11.79 36.64
CA ASP A 357 -21.49 -12.48 37.03
C ASP A 357 -20.47 -12.42 35.88
N TRP A 358 -19.65 -11.37 35.89
CA TRP A 358 -18.59 -11.17 34.90
C TRP A 358 -17.46 -12.21 34.97
N SER A 359 -17.42 -13.08 35.98
CA SER A 359 -16.44 -14.18 35.99
C SER A 359 -16.75 -15.27 34.97
N LYS A 360 -17.97 -15.29 34.42
CA LYS A 360 -18.47 -16.28 33.45
C LYS A 360 -18.72 -15.72 32.06
N THR A 361 -18.54 -14.43 31.87
CA THR A 361 -18.80 -13.71 30.62
C THR A 361 -17.63 -12.81 30.28
N GLU A 362 -17.48 -12.44 29.01
CA GLU A 362 -16.45 -11.48 28.64
C GLU A 362 -16.82 -10.09 29.18
N LEU A 363 -15.84 -9.40 29.79
CA LEU A 363 -16.04 -8.09 30.43
C LEU A 363 -16.33 -7.01 29.37
N PRO A 364 -17.45 -6.27 29.44
CA PRO A 364 -17.87 -5.28 28.44
C PRO A 364 -17.05 -3.98 28.52
N ALA A 365 -15.77 -4.08 28.18
CA ALA A 365 -14.80 -3.00 28.24
C ALA A 365 -13.78 -3.10 27.11
N VAL A 366 -13.07 -1.99 26.89
CA VAL A 366 -11.89 -1.91 26.02
C VAL A 366 -10.63 -1.88 26.88
N TYR A 367 -9.66 -2.74 26.60
CA TYR A 367 -8.33 -2.71 27.21
C TYR A 367 -7.34 -1.99 26.31
N ILE A 368 -6.57 -1.06 26.87
CA ILE A 368 -5.43 -0.45 26.19
C ILE A 368 -4.14 -0.73 26.96
N SER A 369 -3.14 -1.25 26.24
CA SER A 369 -1.81 -1.46 26.81
C SER A 369 -1.12 -0.13 27.15
N PRO A 370 -0.52 -0.02 28.35
CA PRO A 370 0.20 1.18 28.76
C PRO A 370 1.55 1.33 28.03
N LEU A 371 2.05 0.28 27.38
CA LEU A 371 3.29 0.32 26.61
C LEU A 371 3.11 1.04 25.25
N GLY A 372 1.86 1.23 24.83
CA GLY A 372 1.49 1.90 23.59
C GLY A 372 1.18 3.40 23.73
N LEU A 373 1.46 4.04 24.88
CA LEU A 373 1.02 5.42 25.18
C LEU A 373 1.28 6.46 24.06
N PRO A 374 2.43 6.45 23.34
CA PRO A 374 2.66 7.37 22.22
C PRO A 374 1.78 7.14 20.97
N LYS A 375 1.06 6.02 20.89
CA LYS A 375 0.22 5.59 19.75
C LYS A 375 -1.23 5.29 20.16
N VAL A 376 -1.66 5.76 21.33
CA VAL A 376 -2.97 5.38 21.91
C VAL A 376 -4.14 5.76 21.03
N GLY A 377 -4.15 6.91 20.36
CA GLY A 377 -5.30 7.30 19.53
C GLY A 377 -5.62 6.28 18.44
N SER A 378 -4.60 5.81 17.72
CA SER A 378 -4.74 4.80 16.66
C SER A 378 -5.11 3.41 17.21
N ASN A 379 -4.50 3.00 18.32
CA ASN A 379 -4.85 1.72 18.97
C ASN A 379 -6.25 1.76 19.57
N LEU A 380 -6.62 2.85 20.23
CA LEU A 380 -7.96 3.04 20.79
C LEU A 380 -9.01 3.05 19.68
N ALA A 381 -8.76 3.70 18.54
CA ALA A 381 -9.66 3.65 17.40
C ALA A 381 -9.88 2.22 16.87
N HIS A 382 -8.81 1.41 16.84
CA HIS A 382 -8.84 0.00 16.48
C HIS A 382 -9.67 -0.84 17.47
N GLU A 383 -9.40 -0.73 18.76
CA GLU A 383 -10.14 -1.48 19.79
C GLU A 383 -11.61 -1.04 19.90
N LEU A 384 -11.89 0.25 19.70
CA LEU A 384 -13.28 0.72 19.58
C LEU A 384 -13.97 0.13 18.36
N GLY A 385 -13.24 -0.16 17.28
CA GLY A 385 -13.76 -0.86 16.11
C GLY A 385 -14.18 -2.29 16.47
N HIS A 386 -13.35 -3.01 17.23
CA HIS A 386 -13.72 -4.31 17.80
C HIS A 386 -14.93 -4.23 18.72
N PHE A 387 -14.95 -3.28 19.66
CA PHE A 387 -16.10 -3.03 20.53
C PHE A 387 -17.39 -2.75 19.73
N LEU A 388 -17.27 -2.19 18.52
CA LEU A 388 -18.39 -1.94 17.61
C LEU A 388 -18.60 -3.07 16.58
N GLY A 389 -18.06 -4.27 16.82
CA GLY A 389 -18.34 -5.49 16.07
C GLY A 389 -17.50 -5.73 14.84
N LEU A 390 -16.42 -4.97 14.65
CA LEU A 390 -15.50 -5.19 13.55
C LEU A 390 -14.47 -6.26 13.92
N GLY A 391 -14.17 -7.16 12.99
CA GLY A 391 -12.98 -8.02 13.05
C GLY A 391 -11.82 -7.38 12.31
N HIS A 392 -10.66 -8.03 12.35
CA HIS A 392 -9.53 -7.63 11.52
C HIS A 392 -9.87 -7.74 10.03
N THR A 393 -9.31 -6.84 9.21
CA THR A 393 -9.53 -6.84 7.75
C THR A 393 -8.78 -7.95 7.01
N PHE A 394 -7.79 -8.57 7.65
CA PHE A 394 -7.00 -9.67 7.10
C PHE A 394 -7.52 -11.03 7.56
N SER A 395 -7.16 -12.06 6.81
CA SER A 395 -7.48 -13.46 7.09
C SER A 395 -6.17 -14.27 7.21
N PRO A 396 -6.12 -15.34 8.03
CA PRO A 396 -4.96 -16.23 8.07
C PRO A 396 -4.75 -16.97 6.74
N THR A 397 -5.80 -17.09 5.90
CA THR A 397 -5.73 -17.77 4.61
C THR A 397 -6.51 -17.02 3.53
N CYS A 398 -6.18 -17.30 2.26
CA CYS A 398 -6.91 -16.81 1.11
C CYS A 398 -8.12 -17.68 0.70
N THR A 399 -8.55 -18.59 1.58
CA THR A 399 -9.68 -19.51 1.32
C THR A 399 -10.96 -19.12 2.05
N GLY A 400 -10.88 -18.14 2.96
CA GLY A 400 -12.03 -17.61 3.69
C GLY A 400 -12.83 -16.60 2.89
N ILE A 401 -14.02 -16.28 3.39
CA ILE A 401 -14.79 -15.11 2.97
C ILE A 401 -14.40 -13.98 3.92
N GLY A 402 -13.98 -12.83 3.39
CA GLY A 402 -13.73 -11.64 4.21
C GLY A 402 -15.01 -11.22 4.95
N GLN A 403 -14.87 -10.56 6.11
CA GLN A 403 -16.05 -10.13 6.88
C GLN A 403 -16.93 -9.14 6.10
N PHE A 404 -16.31 -8.33 5.23
CA PHE A 404 -16.98 -7.27 4.47
C PHE A 404 -16.60 -7.35 2.99
N ALA A 405 -17.58 -7.16 2.10
CA ALA A 405 -17.38 -7.27 0.67
C ALA A 405 -16.60 -6.08 0.08
N ASP A 406 -16.62 -4.93 0.78
CA ASP A 406 -15.94 -3.70 0.38
C ASP A 406 -14.54 -3.54 1.00
N VAL A 407 -14.05 -4.59 1.67
CA VAL A 407 -12.68 -4.75 2.16
C VAL A 407 -11.97 -5.83 1.33
N PRO A 408 -10.77 -5.56 0.77
CA PRO A 408 -10.00 -6.58 0.04
C PRO A 408 -9.68 -7.77 0.95
N LEU A 409 -9.99 -8.99 0.52
CA LEU A 409 -9.53 -10.19 1.21
C LEU A 409 -8.01 -10.31 1.05
N HIS A 410 -7.27 -10.25 2.15
CA HIS A 410 -5.80 -10.30 2.14
C HIS A 410 -5.26 -11.01 3.38
N LEU A 411 -3.99 -11.41 3.31
CA LEU A 411 -3.28 -12.02 4.43
C LEU A 411 -2.73 -10.96 5.39
N GLU A 412 -2.48 -11.37 6.62
CA GLU A 412 -1.72 -10.57 7.58
C GLU A 412 -0.26 -10.43 7.10
N ALA A 413 0.10 -9.24 6.62
CA ALA A 413 1.43 -8.98 6.08
C ALA A 413 1.84 -7.52 6.32
N TYR A 414 3.14 -7.25 6.28
CA TYR A 414 3.64 -5.89 6.14
C TYR A 414 3.39 -5.38 4.72
N ALA A 415 3.21 -4.07 4.57
CA ALA A 415 3.28 -3.46 3.25
C ALA A 415 4.70 -3.60 2.67
N ASP A 416 4.82 -3.65 1.35
CA ASP A 416 6.11 -3.66 0.66
C ASP A 416 6.84 -2.29 0.76
N ALA A 417 8.01 -2.18 0.14
CA ALA A 417 8.81 -0.95 0.15
C ALA A 417 8.10 0.27 -0.45
N ASN A 418 7.03 0.06 -1.24
CA ASN A 418 6.21 1.10 -1.84
C ASN A 418 4.95 1.39 -1.01
N GLY A 419 4.78 0.75 0.14
CA GLY A 419 3.59 0.89 0.99
C GLY A 419 2.37 0.12 0.46
N LEU A 420 2.56 -0.83 -0.46
CA LEU A 420 1.47 -1.63 -1.03
C LEU A 420 1.29 -2.96 -0.28
N LYS A 421 0.02 -3.33 -0.11
CA LYS A 421 -0.42 -4.68 0.21
C LYS A 421 -1.04 -5.33 -1.02
N TYR A 422 -1.19 -6.65 -0.98
CA TYR A 422 -1.76 -7.43 -2.06
C TYR A 422 -2.94 -8.25 -1.54
N ASN A 423 -4.05 -8.20 -2.26
CA ASN A 423 -5.19 -9.07 -1.95
C ASN A 423 -4.88 -10.51 -2.40
N CYS A 424 -5.78 -11.44 -2.09
CA CYS A 424 -5.62 -12.85 -2.43
C CYS A 424 -5.59 -13.16 -3.93
N GLN A 425 -5.99 -12.20 -4.77
CA GLN A 425 -5.91 -12.23 -6.24
C GLN A 425 -4.67 -11.50 -6.79
N ARG A 426 -3.76 -11.08 -5.89
CA ARG A 426 -2.55 -10.29 -6.19
C ARG A 426 -2.84 -8.92 -6.81
N ALA A 427 -4.00 -8.34 -6.55
CA ALA A 427 -4.25 -6.94 -6.85
C ALA A 427 -3.62 -6.08 -5.75
N ALA A 428 -2.81 -5.11 -6.15
CA ALA A 428 -2.16 -4.19 -5.23
C ALA A 428 -3.17 -3.17 -4.69
N PHE A 429 -3.00 -2.78 -3.42
CA PHE A 429 -3.75 -1.69 -2.79
C PHE A 429 -2.94 -1.06 -1.65
N VAL A 430 -3.24 0.19 -1.32
CA VAL A 430 -2.76 0.83 -0.10
C VAL A 430 -3.76 0.52 1.01
N SER A 431 -3.29 -0.07 2.10
CA SER A 431 -4.12 -0.32 3.26
C SER A 431 -3.96 0.82 4.27
N ASP A 432 -5.07 1.47 4.58
CA ASP A 432 -5.18 2.43 5.69
C ASP A 432 -6.36 2.11 6.61
N TYR A 433 -6.87 0.86 6.55
CA TYR A 433 -7.98 0.40 7.35
C TYR A 433 -7.64 0.41 8.83
N VAL A 434 -8.55 0.95 9.64
CA VAL A 434 -8.34 0.96 11.10
C VAL A 434 -8.18 -0.45 11.66
N MET A 435 -8.87 -1.44 11.09
CA MET A 435 -8.85 -2.84 11.54
C MET A 435 -7.70 -3.68 10.97
N ASP A 436 -6.67 -3.07 10.39
CA ASP A 436 -5.50 -3.76 9.85
C ASP A 436 -4.25 -3.63 10.74
N TYR A 437 -3.35 -4.61 10.64
CA TYR A 437 -2.06 -4.64 11.31
C TYR A 437 -0.93 -4.26 10.36
N TYR A 438 0.19 -3.86 10.97
CA TYR A 438 1.45 -3.54 10.27
C TYR A 438 1.36 -2.40 9.25
N ILE A 439 0.40 -1.51 9.47
CA ILE A 439 0.21 -0.30 8.67
C ILE A 439 0.25 0.94 9.56
N THR A 440 0.77 2.02 9.01
CA THR A 440 0.69 3.34 9.62
C THR A 440 0.73 4.34 8.48
N PRO A 441 -0.25 5.26 8.37
CA PRO A 441 -1.32 5.56 9.33
C PRO A 441 -2.60 4.73 9.12
N ARG A 442 -3.37 4.53 10.19
CA ARG A 442 -4.73 3.94 10.19
C ARG A 442 -5.78 5.07 10.17
N ARG A 443 -6.64 5.11 9.16
CA ARG A 443 -7.47 6.31 8.88
C ARG A 443 -8.89 6.03 8.39
N SER A 444 -9.23 4.80 8.00
CA SER A 444 -10.48 4.53 7.29
C SER A 444 -11.30 3.38 7.88
N PHE A 445 -12.62 3.56 7.79
CA PHE A 445 -13.60 2.49 7.84
C PHE A 445 -14.35 2.47 6.51
N THR A 446 -14.71 1.29 6.03
CA THR A 446 -15.55 1.13 4.85
C THR A 446 -17.03 1.34 5.16
N GLN A 447 -17.85 1.50 4.14
CA GLN A 447 -19.30 1.62 4.28
C GLN A 447 -19.93 0.39 4.96
N ASP A 448 -19.49 -0.82 4.65
CA ASP A 448 -20.01 -2.05 5.27
C ASP A 448 -19.53 -2.18 6.73
N GLN A 449 -18.29 -1.79 7.03
CA GLN A 449 -17.81 -1.69 8.42
C GLN A 449 -18.68 -0.71 9.22
N VAL A 450 -18.96 0.48 8.68
CA VAL A 450 -19.87 1.45 9.33
C VAL A 450 -21.26 0.84 9.54
N GLY A 451 -21.81 0.11 8.56
CA GLY A 451 -23.08 -0.59 8.71
C GLY A 451 -23.10 -1.58 9.88
N MET A 452 -22.01 -2.32 10.08
CA MET A 452 -21.88 -3.24 11.22
C MET A 452 -21.81 -2.48 12.55
N MET A 453 -21.02 -1.41 12.63
CA MET A 453 -20.94 -0.56 13.83
C MET A 453 -22.32 -0.01 14.22
N ARG A 454 -23.11 0.41 13.22
CA ARG A 454 -24.49 0.88 13.42
C ARG A 454 -25.42 -0.22 13.92
N THR A 455 -25.25 -1.44 13.41
CA THR A 455 -26.01 -2.60 13.89
C THR A 455 -25.69 -2.90 15.36
N VAL A 456 -24.43 -2.81 15.77
CA VAL A 456 -24.03 -2.98 17.18
C VAL A 456 -24.58 -1.87 18.05
N LEU A 457 -24.56 -0.61 17.60
CA LEU A 457 -25.15 0.51 18.35
C LEU A 457 -26.67 0.36 18.55
N GLU A 458 -27.37 -0.22 17.58
CA GLU A 458 -28.81 -0.46 17.67
C GLU A 458 -29.16 -1.67 18.56
N ARG A 459 -28.36 -2.74 18.51
CA ARG A 459 -28.74 -4.07 19.01
C ARG A 459 -27.76 -4.71 20.00
N GLY A 460 -26.64 -4.07 20.30
CA GLY A 460 -25.63 -4.60 21.21
C GLY A 460 -26.13 -4.69 22.65
N SER A 461 -25.79 -5.78 23.33
CA SER A 461 -26.29 -6.09 24.67
C SER A 461 -25.88 -5.09 25.77
N TYR A 462 -24.78 -4.34 25.58
CA TYR A 462 -24.25 -3.47 26.62
C TYR A 462 -23.63 -2.16 26.09
N VAL A 463 -24.10 -1.67 24.95
CA VAL A 463 -23.64 -0.39 24.37
C VAL A 463 -24.36 0.79 25.04
N PRO A 464 -23.70 1.95 25.25
CA PRO A 464 -24.33 3.11 25.88
C PRO A 464 -25.62 3.59 25.20
N THR A 465 -26.61 3.96 26.01
CA THR A 465 -27.97 4.36 25.59
C THR A 465 -28.19 5.83 25.41
N SER A 466 -27.36 6.66 26.03
CA SER A 466 -27.45 8.11 25.94
C SER A 466 -26.94 8.57 24.57
N LEU A 467 -27.57 8.07 23.51
CA LEU A 467 -27.42 8.57 22.16
C LEU A 467 -28.08 9.94 22.16
N ALA A 468 -27.32 10.99 22.46
CA ALA A 468 -27.77 12.35 22.22
C ALA A 468 -27.90 12.53 20.71
N THR A 469 -29.02 12.09 20.12
CA THR A 469 -29.32 12.34 18.72
C THR A 469 -29.48 13.84 18.56
N SER A 470 -28.55 14.48 17.85
CA SER A 470 -28.85 15.81 17.31
C SER A 470 -30.08 15.64 16.42
N ARG A 471 -31.17 16.36 16.71
CA ARG A 471 -32.39 16.31 15.91
C ARG A 471 -32.08 16.81 14.49
N GLN A 472 -31.74 15.90 13.59
CA GLN A 472 -31.93 16.07 12.16
C GLN A 472 -32.61 14.81 11.61
N SER A 473 -33.87 14.99 11.23
CA SER A 473 -34.71 13.96 10.63
C SER A 473 -34.15 13.55 9.27
N SER A 474 -33.85 12.28 9.08
CA SER A 474 -33.96 11.66 7.76
C SER A 474 -34.57 10.26 7.90
N LYS A 475 -35.82 10.13 7.45
CA LYS A 475 -36.42 8.83 7.15
C LYS A 475 -35.74 8.31 5.89
N ARG A 476 -35.11 7.14 5.95
CA ARG A 476 -35.02 6.17 4.85
C ARG A 476 -34.56 4.83 5.41
N ASP A 477 -35.40 3.82 5.22
CA ASP A 477 -35.09 2.42 5.52
C ASP A 477 -33.93 1.94 4.64
N ALA A 478 -32.74 1.83 5.23
CA ALA A 478 -31.62 1.14 4.59
C ALA A 478 -31.86 -0.37 4.70
N ARG A 479 -32.33 -0.97 3.59
CA ARG A 479 -32.49 -2.42 3.49
C ARG A 479 -31.13 -3.03 3.12
N TRP A 480 -30.57 -3.84 4.02
CA TRP A 480 -29.37 -4.65 3.77
C TRP A 480 -29.69 -5.72 2.71
N ILE A 481 -28.91 -5.76 1.63
CA ILE A 481 -28.98 -6.80 0.60
C ILE A 481 -27.68 -7.60 0.69
N PRO A 482 -27.71 -8.91 1.01
CA PRO A 482 -26.52 -9.75 0.92
C PRO A 482 -26.10 -9.89 -0.54
N ALA A 483 -24.84 -9.59 -0.84
CA ALA A 483 -24.28 -9.74 -2.17
C ALA A 483 -23.93 -11.22 -2.45
N THR A 484 -24.74 -11.90 -3.26
CA THR A 484 -24.32 -13.11 -3.98
C THR A 484 -23.70 -12.67 -5.30
N GLY A 485 -22.39 -12.45 -5.30
CA GLY A 485 -21.63 -12.21 -6.53
C GLY A 485 -21.33 -13.54 -7.22
N THR A 486 -22.05 -13.85 -8.29
CA THR A 486 -21.70 -14.94 -9.20
C THR A 486 -20.62 -14.44 -10.16
N ILE A 487 -19.48 -15.12 -10.19
CA ILE A 487 -18.47 -14.96 -11.24
C ILE A 487 -19.10 -15.48 -12.54
N ILE A 488 -19.20 -14.63 -13.55
CA ILE A 488 -19.49 -15.06 -14.92
C ILE A 488 -18.13 -15.29 -15.57
N ASP A 489 -17.86 -16.56 -15.90
CA ASP A 489 -16.65 -17.02 -16.60
C ASP A 489 -16.53 -16.44 -18.03
#